data_AF-A0A392RBE9-F1
#
_entry.id   AF-A0A392RBE9-F1
#
_cell.length_a   1.000
_cell.length_b   1.000
_cell.length_c   1.000
_cell.angle_alpha   90.00
_cell.angle_beta   90.00
_cell.angle_gamma   90.00
#
_symmetry.space_group_name_H-M   'P 1'
#
loop_
_entity.id
_entity.type
_entity.pdbx_description
1 polymer ?
#
loop_
_entity_poly.entity_id
_entity_poly.type
_entity_poly.pdbx_seq_one_letter_code
_entity_poly.pdbx_strand_id
1 'polypeptide(L)'
;MFGVKDEIFCMFEGALDNLGRLRQQYGLAKSANEVVLVIEAYKALRDRAPYPPNHVVGHLSGSFAFILFDKSTSNLFVASDQFGK
;
A
#
# COMPACT_ATOMS: atom_id res chain seq x y z
N MET A 1 8.52 7.78 -4.94
CA MET A 1 9.13 6.43 -4.85
C MET A 1 8.41 5.45 -5.78
N PHE A 2 9.12 4.47 -6.35
CA PHE A 2 8.55 3.43 -7.20
C PHE A 2 9.06 2.05 -6.78
N GLY A 3 8.25 1.01 -6.94
CA GLY A 3 8.64 -0.35 -6.65
C GLY A 3 7.67 -1.38 -7.22
N VAL A 4 8.18 -2.60 -7.34
CA VAL A 4 7.47 -3.73 -7.94
C VAL A 4 7.71 -4.97 -7.09
N LYS A 5 6.65 -5.73 -6.83
CA LYS A 5 6.74 -7.06 -6.23
C LYS A 5 5.54 -7.90 -6.67
N ASP A 6 5.78 -9.17 -6.99
CA ASP A 6 4.73 -10.13 -7.39
C ASP A 6 3.82 -9.61 -8.51
N GLU A 7 4.41 -8.96 -9.53
CA GLU A 7 3.71 -8.29 -10.64
C GLU A 7 2.74 -7.16 -10.24
N ILE A 8 2.87 -6.65 -9.02
CA ILE A 8 2.18 -5.47 -8.52
C ILE A 8 3.16 -4.30 -8.56
N PHE A 9 2.79 -3.26 -9.29
CA PHE A 9 3.57 -2.05 -9.52
C PHE A 9 2.98 -0.92 -8.68
N CYS A 10 3.81 -0.18 -7.94
CA CYS A 10 3.33 0.91 -7.11
C CYS A 10 4.23 2.14 -7.26
N MET A 11 3.61 3.28 -7.52
CA MET A 11 4.22 4.60 -7.44
C MET A 11 3.60 5.32 -6.25
N PHE A 12 4.44 5.81 -5.34
CA PHE A 12 4.03 6.42 -4.07
C PHE A 12 4.75 7.75 -3.88
N GLU A 13 4.03 8.77 -3.44
CA GLU A 13 4.53 10.09 -3.08
C GLU A 13 4.15 10.40 -1.63
N GLY A 14 5.03 11.10 -0.91
CA GLY A 14 4.82 11.47 0.51
C GLY A 14 5.46 10.51 1.51
N ALA A 15 4.89 10.45 2.71
CA ALA A 15 5.39 9.67 3.84
C ALA A 15 4.25 9.19 4.75
N LEU A 16 4.44 8.01 5.36
CA LEU A 16 3.51 7.45 6.33
C LEU A 16 4.02 7.66 7.76
N ASP A 17 3.29 8.44 8.55
CA ASP A 17 3.59 8.72 9.96
C ASP A 17 3.55 7.45 10.83
N ASN A 18 2.75 6.47 10.42
CA ASN A 18 2.54 5.22 11.14
C ASN A 18 3.24 4.01 10.50
N LEU A 19 4.21 4.21 9.60
CA LEU A 19 4.92 3.16 8.88
C LEU A 19 5.52 2.09 9.81
N GLY A 20 6.15 2.50 10.91
CA GLY A 20 6.75 1.58 11.87
C GLY A 20 5.75 0.59 12.49
N ARG A 21 4.55 1.07 12.83
CA ARG A 21 3.45 0.24 13.35
C ARG A 21 2.92 -0.71 12.29
N LEU A 22 2.71 -0.19 11.07
CA LEU A 22 2.19 -0.98 9.97
C LEU A 22 3.16 -2.10 9.56
N ARG A 23 4.48 -1.85 9.56
CA ARG A 23 5.49 -2.92 9.34
C ARG A 23 5.31 -4.08 10.31
N GLN A 24 5.08 -3.80 11.59
CA GLN A 24 4.85 -4.85 12.58
C GLN A 24 3.53 -5.59 12.33
N GLN A 25 2.45 -4.85 12.03
CA GLN A 25 1.12 -5.42 11.76
C GLN A 25 1.11 -6.35 10.54
N TYR A 26 1.85 -6.00 9.49
CA TYR A 26 1.97 -6.80 8.26
C TYR A 26 3.15 -7.78 8.27
N GLY A 27 3.91 -7.87 9.37
CA GLY A 27 5.05 -8.79 9.48
C GLY A 27 6.23 -8.48 8.54
N LEU A 28 6.44 -7.21 8.21
CA LEU A 28 7.45 -6.75 7.26
C LEU A 28 8.82 -6.51 7.92
N ALA A 29 9.87 -6.61 7.11
CA ALA A 29 11.22 -6.27 7.52
C ALA A 29 11.34 -4.80 7.95
N LYS A 30 12.27 -4.50 8.88
CA LYS A 30 12.52 -3.13 9.37
C LYS A 30 12.90 -2.14 8.25
N SER A 31 13.45 -2.63 7.15
CA SER A 31 13.85 -1.85 5.97
C SER A 31 12.74 -1.61 4.95
N ALA A 32 11.54 -2.20 5.13
CA ALA A 32 10.45 -2.08 4.16
C ALA A 32 9.94 -0.63 4.07
N ASN A 33 10.06 0.03 2.92
CA ASN A 33 9.53 1.38 2.73
C ASN A 33 8.00 1.39 2.49
N GLU A 34 7.44 2.58 2.29
CA GLU A 34 6.02 2.85 2.03
C GLU A 34 5.51 2.06 0.82
N VAL A 35 6.32 1.98 -0.24
CA VAL A 35 5.95 1.24 -1.46
C VAL A 35 5.79 -0.26 -1.18
N VAL A 36 6.77 -0.87 -0.51
CA VAL A 36 6.69 -2.28 -0.13
C VAL A 36 5.50 -2.51 0.79
N LEU A 37 5.27 -1.61 1.75
CA LEU A 37 4.14 -1.71 2.66
C LEU A 37 2.79 -1.70 1.91
N VAL A 38 2.59 -0.76 0.98
CA VAL A 38 1.34 -0.65 0.22
C VAL A 38 1.11 -1.89 -0.66
N ILE A 39 2.14 -2.41 -1.32
CA ILE A 39 2.02 -3.63 -2.14
C ILE A 39 1.63 -4.83 -1.28
N GLU A 40 2.32 -5.03 -0.15
CA GLU A 40 2.06 -6.17 0.75
C GLU A 40 0.69 -6.09 1.41
N ALA A 41 0.29 -4.88 1.84
CA ALA A 41 -1.01 -4.66 2.45
C ALA A 41 -2.16 -4.88 1.46
N TYR A 42 -2.03 -4.38 0.23
CA TYR A 42 -2.98 -4.64 -0.86
C TYR A 42 -3.09 -6.14 -1.14
N LYS A 43 -1.96 -6.83 -1.33
CA LYS A 43 -1.93 -8.27 -1.60
C LYS A 43 -2.54 -9.07 -0.46
N ALA A 44 -2.20 -8.76 0.79
CA ALA A 44 -2.72 -9.44 1.97
C ALA A 44 -4.24 -9.32 2.10
N LEU A 45 -4.82 -8.15 1.78
CA LEU A 45 -6.27 -7.96 1.80
C LEU A 45 -6.96 -8.65 0.61
N ARG A 46 -6.39 -8.52 -0.60
CA ARG A 46 -6.88 -9.19 -1.81
C ARG A 46 -6.95 -10.71 -1.64
N ASP A 47 -5.91 -11.30 -1.06
CA ASP A 47 -5.80 -12.75 -0.90
C ASP A 47 -6.64 -13.29 0.28
N ARG A 48 -7.04 -12.42 1.24
CA ARG A 48 -7.86 -12.77 2.41
C ARG A 48 -9.30 -12.33 2.23
N ALA A 49 -10.02 -12.94 1.28
CA ALA A 49 -11.48 -12.78 1.20
C ALA A 49 -12.13 -12.92 2.60
N PRO A 50 -13.14 -12.09 2.96
CA PRO A 50 -13.95 -11.23 2.11
C PRO A 50 -13.53 -9.74 2.12
N TYR A 51 -12.33 -9.39 2.58
CA TYR A 51 -11.98 -7.98 2.78
C TYR A 51 -11.59 -7.29 1.46
N PRO A 52 -12.23 -6.17 1.08
CA PRO A 52 -11.88 -5.47 -0.13
C PRO A 52 -10.49 -4.81 0.01
N PRO A 53 -9.62 -4.85 -1.02
CA PRO A 53 -8.25 -4.34 -0.93
C PRO A 53 -8.15 -2.85 -0.57
N ASN A 54 -9.19 -2.06 -0.84
CA ASN A 54 -9.24 -0.63 -0.51
C ASN A 54 -9.22 -0.33 1.00
N HIS A 55 -9.46 -1.34 1.86
CA HIS A 55 -9.30 -1.19 3.31
C HIS A 55 -7.88 -0.79 3.73
N VAL A 56 -6.87 -1.01 2.87
CA VAL A 56 -5.50 -0.56 3.14
C VAL A 56 -5.43 0.92 3.47
N VAL A 57 -6.23 1.77 2.82
CA VAL A 57 -6.23 3.24 3.02
C VAL A 57 -6.64 3.59 4.43
N GLY A 58 -7.59 2.86 5.01
CA GLY A 58 -8.05 3.07 6.39
C GLY A 58 -6.96 2.81 7.44
N HIS A 59 -5.87 2.14 7.07
CA HIS A 59 -4.73 1.92 7.95
C HIS A 59 -3.64 3.00 7.81
N LEU A 60 -3.66 3.80 6.75
CA LEU A 60 -2.59 4.76 6.43
C LEU A 60 -2.81 6.07 7.19
N SER A 61 -1.72 6.64 7.68
CA SER A 61 -1.70 7.97 8.31
C SER A 61 -0.44 8.68 7.87
N GLY A 62 -0.57 9.95 7.48
CA GLY A 62 0.49 10.77 6.91
C GLY A 62 0.00 11.56 5.71
N SER A 63 0.92 12.22 5.01
CA SER A 63 0.64 12.83 3.72
C SER A 63 1.11 11.87 2.63
N PHE A 64 0.20 11.42 1.79
CA PHE A 64 0.51 10.40 0.81
C PHE A 64 -0.39 10.47 -0.42
N ALA A 65 0.15 10.05 -1.55
CA ALA A 65 -0.59 9.69 -2.74
C ALA A 65 0.06 8.48 -3.40
N PHE A 66 -0.72 7.56 -3.95
CA PHE A 66 -0.17 6.45 -4.71
C PHE A 66 -1.08 5.95 -5.82
N ILE A 67 -0.44 5.31 -6.79
CA ILE A 67 -1.06 4.52 -7.84
C ILE A 67 -0.46 3.11 -7.76
N LEU A 68 -1.31 2.10 -7.68
CA LEU A 68 -0.95 0.69 -7.66
C LEU A 68 -1.63 -0.01 -8.83
N PHE A 69 -0.86 -0.71 -9.66
CA PHE A 69 -1.35 -1.56 -10.73
C PHE A 69 -1.02 -3.02 -10.43
N ASP A 70 -2.06 -3.84 -10.27
CA ASP A 70 -1.93 -5.29 -10.13
C ASP A 70 -2.18 -5.94 -11.49
N LYS A 71 -1.09 -6.41 -12.11
CA LYS A 71 -1.14 -7.04 -13.44
C LYS A 71 -1.93 -8.35 -13.43
N SER A 72 -1.88 -9.11 -12.34
CA SER A 72 -2.51 -10.44 -12.24
C SER A 72 -4.04 -10.35 -12.30
N THR A 73 -4.60 -9.28 -11.76
CA THR A 73 -6.05 -9.01 -11.76
C THR A 73 -6.46 -7.88 -12.70
N SER A 74 -5.49 -7.25 -13.39
CA SER A 74 -5.67 -6.05 -14.22
C SER A 74 -6.38 -4.90 -13.49
N ASN A 75 -6.14 -4.77 -12.18
CA ASN A 75 -6.74 -3.75 -11.35
C ASN A 75 -5.82 -2.54 -11.17
N LEU A 76 -6.41 -1.35 -11.29
CA LEU A 76 -5.77 -0.09 -10.92
C LEU A 76 -6.38 0.42 -9.62
N PHE A 77 -5.53 0.73 -8.65
CA PHE A 77 -5.94 1.26 -7.36
C PHE A 77 -5.20 2.56 -7.07
N VAL A 78 -5.94 3.63 -6.84
CA VAL A 78 -5.41 4.97 -6.62
C VAL A 78 -5.98 5.52 -5.32
N ALA A 79 -5.14 6.12 -4.50
CA ALA A 79 -5.58 6.77 -3.27
C ALA A 79 -4.66 7.94 -2.92
N SER A 80 -5.19 8.90 -2.17
CA SER A 80 -4.45 9.97 -1.53
C SER A 80 -4.98 10.19 -0.12
N ASP A 81 -4.21 10.92 0.69
CA ASP A 81 -4.70 11.40 1.98
C ASP A 81 -5.87 12.39 1.80
N GLN A 82 -6.57 12.66 2.89
CA GLN A 82 -7.80 13.48 2.88
C GLN A 82 -7.62 14.91 2.37
N PHE A 83 -6.39 15.42 2.30
CA PHE A 83 -6.09 16.76 1.80
C PHE A 83 -5.75 16.78 0.31
N GLY A 84 -5.52 15.61 -0.32
CA GLY A 84 -5.31 15.47 -1.76
C GLY A 84 -4.12 16.29 -2.31
N LYS A 85 -3.07 16.47 -1.51
CA LYS A 85 -1.88 17.23 -1.90
C LYS A 85 -0.89 16.43 -2.73
#